data_AF-A0A5D3YQW0-F1
#
_entry.id   AF-A0A5D3YQW0-F1
#
_cell.length_a   1.000
_cell.length_b   1.000
_cell.length_c   1.000
_cell.angle_alpha   90.00
_cell.angle_beta   90.00
_cell.angle_gamma   90.00
#
_symmetry.space_group_name_H-M   'P 1'
#
loop_
_entity.id
_entity.type
_entity.pdbx_description
1 polymer ?
#
loop_
_entity_poly.entity_id
_entity_poly.type
_entity_poly.pdbx_seq_one_letter_code
_entity_poly.pdbx_strand_id
1 'polypeptide(L)'
;MNTAKTFSPQQQTKNLEPVLRKVLKEAKQEHQELQEMFELMGWSELPDALKIEIKDDVSAMADELKGQYSSCDPHIARRRERVVHWVNSYLDGICSLETAIEVLRVNKL
;
A
#
# COMPACT_ATOMS: atom_id res chain seq x y z
N MET A 1 -0.92 61.85 -19.19
CA MET A 1 -1.04 60.66 -20.07
C MET A 1 -0.07 59.61 -19.56
N ASN A 2 -0.53 58.63 -18.78
CA ASN A 2 0.30 57.52 -18.30
C ASN A 2 -0.34 56.22 -18.76
N THR A 3 0.36 55.47 -19.60
CA THR A 3 -0.07 54.19 -20.17
C THR A 3 0.21 53.07 -19.18
N ALA A 4 -0.83 52.60 -18.50
CA ALA A 4 -0.76 51.36 -17.74
C ALA A 4 -0.71 50.18 -18.73
N LYS A 5 0.45 49.53 -18.84
CA LYS A 5 0.58 48.25 -19.54
C LYS A 5 -0.11 47.19 -18.68
N THR A 6 -1.27 46.72 -19.15
CA THR A 6 -1.96 45.55 -18.60
C THR A 6 -1.08 44.31 -18.83
N PHE A 7 -0.50 43.79 -17.75
CA PHE A 7 0.06 42.43 -17.75
C PHE A 7 -1.12 41.45 -17.69
N SER A 8 -1.43 40.82 -18.82
CA SER A 8 -2.34 39.68 -18.91
C SER A 8 -1.61 38.41 -18.45
N PRO A 9 -2.04 37.74 -17.36
CA PRO A 9 -1.51 36.43 -16.99
C PRO A 9 -2.23 35.37 -17.82
N GLN A 10 -1.92 35.28 -19.12
CA GLN A 10 -2.18 34.07 -19.90
C GLN A 10 -1.07 33.06 -19.57
N GLN A 11 -1.10 32.51 -18.36
CA GLN A 11 -0.31 31.32 -18.05
C GLN A 11 -1.06 30.11 -18.58
N GLN A 12 -0.53 29.60 -19.69
CA GLN A 12 -0.86 28.35 -20.35
C GLN A 12 -1.36 27.28 -19.38
N THR A 13 -2.64 26.94 -19.46
CA THR A 13 -3.16 25.66 -18.99
C THR A 13 -2.53 24.58 -19.88
N LYS A 14 -1.35 24.09 -19.50
CA LYS A 14 -0.82 22.84 -20.05
C LYS A 14 -1.94 21.82 -19.92
N ASN A 15 -2.29 21.14 -21.00
CA ASN A 15 -3.33 20.13 -21.00
C ASN A 15 -2.86 18.96 -20.09
N LEU A 16 -3.24 19.03 -18.81
CA LEU A 16 -2.86 18.08 -17.74
C LEU A 16 -3.62 16.76 -17.82
N GLU A 17 -4.67 16.72 -18.64
CA GLU A 17 -5.57 15.61 -18.82
C GLU A 17 -4.87 14.26 -19.11
N PRO A 18 -3.91 14.16 -20.06
CA PRO A 18 -3.21 12.89 -20.32
C PRO A 18 -2.36 12.43 -19.14
N VAL A 19 -1.79 13.36 -18.36
CA VAL A 19 -1.00 13.03 -17.16
C VAL A 19 -1.91 12.50 -16.06
N LEU A 20 -3.02 13.18 -15.80
CA LEU A 20 -4.01 12.76 -14.81
C LEU A 20 -4.60 11.39 -15.14
N ARG A 21 -4.93 11.14 -16.42
CA ARG A 21 -5.38 9.81 -16.87
C ARG A 21 -4.35 8.72 -16.62
N LYS A 22 -3.07 9.00 -16.91
CA LYS A 22 -1.98 8.04 -16.68
C LYS A 22 -1.83 7.72 -15.20
N VAL A 23 -1.77 8.75 -14.34
CA VAL A 23 -1.67 8.59 -12.88
C VAL A 23 -2.87 7.81 -12.32
N LEU A 24 -4.09 8.12 -12.77
CA LEU A 24 -5.29 7.40 -12.32
C LEU A 24 -5.25 5.93 -12.75
N LYS A 25 -4.80 5.64 -13.98
CA LYS A 25 -4.65 4.26 -14.46
C LYS A 25 -3.63 3.48 -13.63
N GLU A 26 -2.47 4.07 -13.36
CA GLU A 26 -1.42 3.46 -12.52
C GLU A 26 -1.92 3.21 -11.10
N ALA A 27 -2.58 4.20 -10.49
CA ALA A 27 -3.15 4.05 -9.15
C ALA A 27 -4.22 2.96 -9.07
N LYS A 28 -5.08 2.84 -10.10
CA LYS A 28 -6.07 1.76 -10.17
C LYS A 28 -5.43 0.38 -10.28
N GLN A 29 -4.38 0.27 -11.09
CA GLN A 29 -3.67 -0.98 -11.28
C GLN A 29 -2.96 -1.40 -9.98
N GLU A 30 -2.25 -0.48 -9.34
CA GLU A 30 -1.59 -0.75 -8.04
C GLU A 30 -2.62 -1.17 -6.97
N HIS A 31 -3.76 -0.49 -6.92
CA HIS A 31 -4.84 -0.86 -6.00
C HIS A 31 -5.40 -2.25 -6.30
N GLN A 32 -5.59 -2.60 -7.58
CA GLN A 32 -6.09 -3.91 -7.97
C GLN A 32 -5.08 -5.02 -7.62
N GLU A 33 -3.81 -4.83 -7.95
CA GLU A 33 -2.74 -5.78 -7.62
C GLU A 33 -2.69 -6.03 -6.10
N LEU A 34 -2.82 -4.97 -5.29
CA LEU A 34 -2.84 -5.10 -3.84
C LEU A 34 -4.06 -5.90 -3.33
N GLN A 35 -5.25 -5.67 -3.89
CA GLN A 35 -6.44 -6.43 -3.50
C GLN A 35 -6.31 -7.92 -3.86
N GLU A 36 -5.78 -8.22 -5.06
CA GLU A 36 -5.51 -9.60 -5.48
C GLU A 36 -4.53 -10.30 -4.53
N MET A 37 -3.55 -9.57 -3.99
CA MET A 37 -2.59 -10.13 -3.02
C MET A 37 -3.23 -10.38 -1.66
N PHE A 38 -4.10 -9.49 -1.17
CA PHE A 38 -4.88 -9.74 0.05
C PHE A 38 -5.84 -10.91 -0.12
N GLU A 39 -6.47 -11.06 -1.28
CA GLU A 39 -7.34 -12.17 -1.62
C GLU A 39 -6.57 -13.51 -1.62
N LEU A 40 -5.38 -13.55 -2.22
CA LEU A 40 -4.50 -14.73 -2.23
C LEU A 40 -4.17 -15.22 -0.80
N MET A 41 -4.05 -14.28 0.14
CA MET A 41 -3.76 -14.58 1.55
C MET A 41 -5.01 -14.91 2.39
N GLY A 42 -6.22 -14.81 1.82
CA GLY A 42 -7.48 -14.97 2.55
C GLY A 42 -7.81 -13.79 3.47
N TRP A 43 -7.27 -12.62 3.17
CA TRP A 43 -7.34 -11.40 3.98
C TRP A 43 -8.16 -10.28 3.32
N SER A 44 -9.08 -10.65 2.41
CA SER A 44 -9.97 -9.70 1.71
C SER A 44 -10.83 -8.88 2.68
N GLU A 45 -11.23 -9.46 3.81
CA GLU A 45 -12.13 -8.83 4.79
C GLU A 45 -11.38 -8.05 5.89
N LEU A 46 -10.05 -7.94 5.82
CA LEU A 46 -9.32 -7.16 6.81
C LEU A 46 -9.71 -5.67 6.72
N PRO A 47 -9.80 -4.96 7.87
CA PRO A 47 -10.01 -3.52 7.87
C PRO A 47 -8.93 -2.78 7.08
N ASP A 48 -9.32 -1.73 6.36
CA ASP A 48 -8.40 -0.94 5.52
C ASP A 48 -7.20 -0.40 6.30
N ALA A 49 -7.41 0.00 7.55
CA ALA A 49 -6.33 0.49 8.42
C ALA A 49 -5.23 -0.57 8.62
N LEU A 50 -5.61 -1.84 8.80
CA LEU A 50 -4.66 -2.94 8.96
C LEU A 50 -4.00 -3.29 7.63
N LYS A 51 -4.78 -3.32 6.54
CA LYS A 51 -4.27 -3.54 5.18
C LYS A 51 -3.21 -2.51 4.78
N ILE A 52 -3.41 -1.24 5.13
CA ILE A 52 -2.44 -0.17 4.87
C ILE A 52 -1.13 -0.44 5.61
N GLU A 53 -1.21 -0.82 6.89
CA GLU A 53 -0.01 -1.05 7.72
C GLU A 53 0.81 -2.26 7.25
N ILE A 54 0.16 -3.33 6.75
CA ILE A 54 0.85 -4.53 6.27
C ILE A 54 1.05 -4.61 4.76
N LYS A 55 0.71 -3.56 4.00
CA LYS A 55 0.78 -3.55 2.53
C LYS A 55 2.14 -4.02 2.02
N ASP A 56 3.22 -3.46 2.54
CA ASP A 56 4.59 -3.76 2.09
C ASP A 56 5.00 -5.20 2.46
N ASP A 57 4.56 -5.67 3.63
CA ASP A 57 4.81 -7.04 4.08
C ASP A 57 4.07 -8.07 3.21
N VAL A 58 2.81 -7.80 2.88
CA VAL A 58 2.00 -8.62 1.95
C VAL A 58 2.61 -8.62 0.55
N SER A 59 3.18 -7.49 0.12
CA SER A 59 3.98 -7.42 -1.10
C SER A 59 5.19 -8.34 -1.10
N ALA A 60 5.99 -8.28 -0.05
CA ALA A 60 7.14 -9.17 0.08
C ALA A 60 6.74 -10.65 0.15
N MET A 61 5.61 -10.97 0.80
CA MET A 61 5.07 -12.33 0.87
C MET A 61 4.55 -12.81 -0.49
N ALA A 62 3.90 -11.95 -1.29
CA ALA A 62 3.48 -12.30 -2.64
C ALA A 62 4.69 -12.53 -3.56
N ASP A 63 5.75 -11.73 -3.43
CA ASP A 63 7.00 -11.90 -4.18
C ASP A 63 7.70 -13.21 -3.79
N GLU A 64 7.63 -13.60 -2.52
CA GLU A 64 8.07 -14.91 -2.05
C GLU A 64 7.29 -16.04 -2.74
N LEU A 65 5.96 -15.96 -2.79
CA LEU A 65 5.12 -16.95 -3.48
C LEU A 65 5.39 -17.01 -4.99
N LYS A 66 5.78 -15.88 -5.60
CA LYS A 66 6.21 -15.80 -7.00
C LYS A 66 7.65 -16.31 -7.23
N GLY A 67 8.33 -16.77 -6.17
CA GLY A 67 9.70 -17.31 -6.24
C GLY A 67 10.79 -16.25 -6.39
N GLN A 68 10.51 -14.97 -6.11
CA GLN A 68 11.53 -13.91 -6.11
C GLN A 68 12.44 -13.98 -4.88
N TYR A 69 11.96 -14.61 -3.82
CA TYR A 69 12.64 -14.78 -2.54
C TYR A 69 12.62 -16.23 -2.08
N SER A 70 13.67 -16.67 -1.39
CA SER A 70 13.72 -18.03 -0.84
C SER A 70 12.88 -18.12 0.43
N SER A 71 11.88 -19.01 0.43
CA SER A 71 11.04 -19.27 1.60
C SER A 71 11.76 -19.85 2.80
N CYS A 72 12.97 -20.38 2.58
CA CYS A 72 13.83 -20.92 3.62
C CYS A 72 14.74 -19.85 4.25
N ASP A 73 14.75 -18.63 3.72
CA ASP A 73 15.52 -17.53 4.31
C ASP A 73 14.94 -17.14 5.68
N PRO A 74 15.75 -17.09 6.76
CA PRO A 74 15.26 -16.79 8.10
C PRO A 74 14.60 -15.41 8.25
N HIS A 75 15.02 -14.41 7.48
CA HIS A 75 14.43 -13.07 7.56
C HIS A 75 13.06 -13.01 6.90
N ILE A 76 12.90 -13.70 5.76
CA ILE A 76 11.63 -13.83 5.05
C ILE A 76 10.64 -14.64 5.88
N ALA A 77 11.08 -15.77 6.45
CA ALA A 77 10.27 -16.59 7.34
C ALA A 77 9.79 -15.79 8.57
N ARG A 78 10.68 -15.07 9.26
CA ARG A 78 10.32 -14.25 10.42
C ARG A 78 9.32 -13.14 10.09
N ARG A 79 9.45 -12.49 8.92
CA ARG A 79 8.48 -11.49 8.48
C ARG A 79 7.09 -12.11 8.35
N ARG A 80 6.99 -13.20 7.58
CA ARG A 80 5.73 -13.93 7.38
C ARG A 80 5.12 -14.37 8.71
N GLU A 81 5.91 -15.02 9.56
CA GLU A 81 5.45 -15.51 10.86
C GLU A 81 4.90 -14.38 11.74
N ARG A 82 5.61 -13.25 11.82
CA ARG A 82 5.15 -12.08 12.56
C ARG A 82 3.81 -11.57 12.03
N VAL A 83 3.71 -11.36 10.73
CA VAL A 83 2.51 -10.77 10.10
C VAL A 83 1.31 -11.70 10.26
N VAL A 84 1.48 -12.97 9.91
CA VAL A 84 0.43 -13.99 10.03
C VAL A 84 -0.02 -14.15 11.48
N HIS A 85 0.91 -14.15 12.44
CA HIS A 85 0.57 -14.27 13.86
C HIS A 85 -0.34 -13.15 14.34
N TRP A 86 -0.01 -11.89 14.06
CA TRP A 86 -0.79 -10.74 14.54
C TRP A 86 -2.09 -10.54 13.77
N VAL A 87 -2.11 -10.82 12.46
CA VAL A 87 -3.35 -10.83 11.67
C VAL A 87 -4.30 -11.89 12.21
N ASN A 88 -3.83 -13.12 12.45
CA ASN A 88 -4.67 -14.18 13.01
C ASN A 88 -5.11 -13.84 14.44
N SER A 89 -4.24 -13.27 15.27
CA SER A 89 -4.61 -12.83 16.62
C SER A 89 -5.73 -11.78 16.60
N TYR A 90 -5.74 -10.89 15.61
CA TYR A 90 -6.85 -9.95 15.40
C TYR A 90 -8.12 -10.67 14.93
N LEU A 91 -8.02 -11.53 13.92
CA LEU A 91 -9.15 -12.30 13.36
C LEU A 91 -9.82 -13.21 14.40
N ASP A 92 -9.02 -13.82 15.27
CA ASP A 92 -9.48 -14.69 16.36
C ASP A 92 -10.04 -13.91 17.56
N GLY A 93 -10.00 -12.57 17.52
CA GLY A 93 -10.46 -11.70 18.59
C GLY A 93 -9.56 -11.68 19.83
N ILE A 94 -8.31 -12.11 19.70
CA ILE A 94 -7.32 -12.16 20.79
C ILE A 94 -6.77 -10.77 21.09
N CYS A 95 -6.61 -9.92 20.07
CA CYS A 95 -6.16 -8.53 20.22
C CYS A 95 -7.06 -7.52 19.50
N SER A 96 -7.02 -6.25 19.93
CA SER A 96 -7.75 -5.18 19.25
C SER A 96 -7.07 -4.78 17.93
N LEU A 97 -7.81 -4.06 17.09
CA LEU A 97 -7.29 -3.51 15.84
C LEU A 97 -6.10 -2.57 16.10
N GLU A 98 -6.19 -1.73 17.13
CA GLU A 98 -5.13 -0.79 17.50
C GLU A 98 -3.85 -1.51 17.90
N THR A 99 -3.96 -2.57 18.72
CA THR A 99 -2.81 -3.38 19.13
C THR A 99 -2.17 -4.07 17.92
N ALA A 100 -2.98 -4.64 17.02
CA ALA A 100 -2.45 -5.27 15.81
C ALA A 100 -1.67 -4.26 14.95
N ILE A 101 -2.22 -3.06 14.73
CA ILE A 101 -1.55 -1.99 13.98
C ILE A 101 -0.25 -1.57 14.67
N GLU A 102 -0.28 -1.35 15.98
CA GLU A 102 0.88 -0.88 16.74
C GLU A 102 2.06 -1.86 16.66
N VAL A 103 1.81 -3.17 16.79
CA VAL A 103 2.87 -4.18 16.76
C VAL A 103 3.37 -4.47 15.34
N LEU A 104 2.49 -4.36 14.34
CA LEU A 104 2.86 -4.58 12.95
C LEU A 104 3.60 -3.40 12.33
N ARG A 105 3.40 -2.21 12.89
CA ARG A 105 4.12 -1.00 12.48
C ARG A 105 5.62 -1.21 12.57
N VAL A 106 6.26 -1.25 11.42
CA VAL A 106 7.72 -1.31 11.34
C VAL A 106 8.25 0.08 11.66
N ASN A 107 8.85 0.24 12.84
CA ASN A 107 9.64 1.42 13.15
C ASN A 107 10.82 1.44 12.17
N LYS A 108 10.76 2.36 11.19
CA LYS A 108 11.93 2.66 10.35
C LYS A 108 13.02 3.18 11.29
N LEU A 109 14.08 2.38 11.45
CA LEU A 109 15.31 2.78 12.14
C LEU A 109 15.98 3.95 11.42
#